data_AF-A0A960ZJV9-F1
#
_entry.id   AF-A0A960ZJV9-F1
#
_cell.length_a   1.000
_cell.length_b   1.000
_cell.length_c   1.000
_cell.angle_alpha   90.00
_cell.angle_beta   90.00
_cell.angle_gamma   90.00
#
_symmetry.space_group_name_H-M   'P 1'
#
loop_
_entity.id
_entity.type
_entity.pdbx_description
1 polymer ?
#
loop_
_entity_poly.entity_id
_entity_poly.type
_entity_poly.pdbx_seq_one_letter_code
_entity_poly.pdbx_strand_id
1 'polypeptide(L)'
;MDEIIILRTIKFFSLALFAGGIFAAVLAAEWPRRIAALPLTTIGFTGSWISGYVLMVFTGGSMRTMELWIIWGIVASLLALHGVALLAHKAQPHFISYILTLTGLFTSIATMVTRSNQISQLMLATLFSLIFSFIICFWPGLVKRTQSSNQTSPEVTNKSWNWFQWIARWEGISLIVLILINMPLKQAAGISLDGGTGTLGWFHGTLFLIYLQALLSTGRLLNWNLRQFAFGFISANIPFGTFWFERWVQKSFREDQPQKIG
;
A
#
# COMPACT_ATOMS: atom_id res chain seq x y z
N MET A 1 -11.32 -9.29 27.09
CA MET A 1 -11.60 -7.84 27.04
C MET A 1 -10.33 -7.08 26.66
N ASP A 2 -9.18 -7.41 27.27
CA ASP A 2 -7.90 -6.74 27.05
C ASP A 2 -7.37 -6.86 25.61
N GLU A 3 -7.49 -8.04 24.99
CA GLU A 3 -7.04 -8.28 23.61
C GLU A 3 -7.75 -7.39 22.58
N ILE A 4 -9.05 -7.15 22.75
CA ILE A 4 -9.84 -6.27 21.87
C ILE A 4 -9.38 -4.82 22.01
N ILE A 5 -9.07 -4.37 23.23
CA ILE A 5 -8.55 -3.03 23.49
C ILE A 5 -7.17 -2.88 22.82
N ILE A 6 -6.29 -3.86 22.97
CA ILE A 6 -4.98 -3.88 22.31
C ILE A 6 -5.13 -3.79 20.79
N LEU A 7 -5.99 -4.61 20.18
CA LEU A 7 -6.22 -4.60 18.73
C LEU A 7 -6.79 -3.27 18.22
N ARG A 8 -7.71 -2.65 18.97
CA ARG A 8 -8.23 -1.32 18.64
C ARG A 8 -7.14 -0.25 18.70
N THR A 9 -6.26 -0.33 19.70
CA THR A 9 -5.12 0.57 19.84
C THR A 9 -4.13 0.39 18.69
N ILE A 10 -3.77 -0.85 18.33
CA ILE A 10 -2.93 -1.15 17.16
C ILE A 10 -3.55 -0.59 15.87
N LYS A 11 -4.86 -0.80 15.68
CA LYS A 11 -5.59 -0.28 14.51
C LYS A 11 -5.55 1.25 14.47
N PHE A 12 -5.78 1.91 15.60
CA PHE A 12 -5.73 3.37 15.71
C PHE A 12 -4.34 3.90 15.34
N PHE A 13 -3.27 3.35 15.92
CA PHE A 13 -1.90 3.75 15.58
C PHE A 13 -1.57 3.47 14.10
N SER A 14 -2.02 2.34 13.56
CA SER A 14 -1.83 2.03 12.13
C SER A 14 -2.51 3.04 11.21
N LEU A 15 -3.75 3.45 11.53
CA LEU A 15 -4.46 4.50 10.81
C LEU A 15 -3.77 5.86 10.94
N ALA A 16 -3.27 6.20 12.13
CA ALA A 16 -2.51 7.42 12.36
C ALA A 16 -1.20 7.43 11.54
N LEU A 17 -0.48 6.31 11.47
CA LEU A 17 0.71 6.17 10.62
C LEU A 17 0.36 6.28 9.13
N PHE A 18 -0.77 5.69 8.71
CA PHE A 18 -1.23 5.78 7.32
C PHE A 18 -1.55 7.22 6.92
N ALA A 19 -2.37 7.91 7.72
CA ALA A 19 -2.69 9.31 7.52
C ALA A 19 -1.44 10.19 7.58
N GLY A 20 -0.55 9.96 8.57
CA GLY A 20 0.70 10.68 8.72
C GLY A 20 1.63 10.53 7.51
N GLY A 21 1.76 9.32 6.97
CA GLY A 21 2.50 9.08 5.72
C GLY A 21 1.90 9.80 4.51
N ILE A 22 0.57 9.78 4.38
CA ILE A 22 -0.14 10.53 3.34
C ILE A 22 0.13 12.03 3.46
N PHE A 23 -0.04 12.62 4.64
CA PHE A 23 0.20 14.05 4.86
C PHE A 23 1.67 14.41 4.65
N ALA A 24 2.60 13.55 5.07
CA ALA A 24 4.03 13.75 4.80
C ALA A 24 4.32 13.80 3.29
N ALA A 25 3.70 12.93 2.49
CA ALA A 25 3.85 12.95 1.04
C ALA A 25 3.19 14.17 0.38
N VAL A 26 2.00 14.56 0.83
CA VAL A 26 1.25 15.71 0.31
C VAL A 26 1.95 17.03 0.60
N LEU A 27 2.50 17.20 1.81
CA LEU A 27 3.14 18.45 2.24
C LEU A 27 4.60 18.57 1.81
N ALA A 28 5.22 17.48 1.36
CA ALA A 28 6.61 17.45 0.93
C ALA A 28 6.80 18.14 -0.43
N ALA A 29 7.51 19.27 -0.40
CA ALA A 29 7.92 20.01 -1.61
C ALA A 29 9.00 19.28 -2.43
N GLU A 30 9.89 18.56 -1.73
CA GLU A 30 11.04 17.87 -2.31
C GLU A 30 10.69 16.45 -2.73
N TRP A 31 11.14 16.04 -3.92
CA TRP A 31 10.86 14.70 -4.46
C TRP A 31 11.41 13.55 -3.56
N PRO A 32 12.66 13.58 -3.06
CA PRO A 32 13.16 12.54 -2.17
C PRO A 32 12.34 12.39 -0.88
N ARG A 33 11.81 13.49 -0.34
CA ARG A 33 10.97 13.48 0.86
C ARG A 33 9.61 12.82 0.60
N ARG A 34 9.02 13.03 -0.59
CA ARG A 34 7.77 12.33 -0.97
C ARG A 34 7.97 10.81 -1.05
N ILE A 35 9.07 10.36 -1.65
CA ILE A 35 9.41 8.92 -1.68
C ILE A 35 9.66 8.38 -0.27
N ALA A 36 10.33 9.15 0.60
CA ALA A 36 10.61 8.75 1.97
C ALA A 36 9.34 8.56 2.83
N ALA A 37 8.19 9.09 2.41
CA ALA A 37 6.91 8.88 3.08
C ALA A 37 6.25 7.53 2.74
N LEU A 38 6.69 6.84 1.67
CA LEU A 38 6.09 5.58 1.22
C LEU A 38 6.19 4.46 2.25
N PRO A 39 7.34 4.17 2.89
CA PRO A 39 7.42 3.12 3.90
C PRO A 39 6.44 3.35 5.06
N LEU A 40 6.35 4.59 5.56
CA LEU A 40 5.43 4.94 6.64
C LEU A 40 3.97 4.74 6.24
N THR A 41 3.61 5.19 5.04
CA THR A 41 2.27 5.02 4.46
C THR A 41 1.93 3.54 4.30
N THR A 42 2.85 2.75 3.75
CA THR A 42 2.67 1.31 3.53
C THR A 42 2.52 0.56 4.86
N ILE A 43 3.35 0.85 5.87
CA ILE A 43 3.27 0.21 7.18
C ILE A 43 1.92 0.52 7.85
N GLY A 44 1.51 1.79 7.84
CA GLY A 44 0.22 2.19 8.39
C GLY A 44 -0.97 1.53 7.68
N PHE A 45 -0.95 1.53 6.34
CA PHE A 45 -1.98 0.87 5.53
C PHE A 45 -2.06 -0.63 5.85
N THR A 46 -0.94 -1.34 5.80
CA THR A 46 -0.84 -2.78 6.06
C THR A 46 -1.34 -3.11 7.46
N GLY A 47 -0.85 -2.38 8.46
CA GLY A 47 -1.27 -2.53 9.85
C GLY A 47 -2.77 -2.29 10.03
N SER A 48 -3.34 -1.30 9.34
CA SER A 48 -4.77 -0.96 9.46
C SER A 48 -5.67 -2.06 8.88
N TRP A 49 -5.26 -2.68 7.78
CA TRP A 49 -6.00 -3.78 7.14
C TRP A 49 -5.91 -5.07 7.95
N ILE A 50 -4.70 -5.44 8.37
CA ILE A 50 -4.48 -6.67 9.15
C ILE A 50 -5.17 -6.56 10.51
N SER A 51 -4.91 -5.49 11.26
CA SER A 51 -5.56 -5.30 12.57
C SER A 51 -7.08 -5.14 12.45
N GLY A 52 -7.58 -4.53 11.37
CA GLY A 52 -9.00 -4.45 11.06
C GLY A 52 -9.62 -5.83 10.85
N TYR A 53 -8.97 -6.69 10.06
CA TYR A 53 -9.42 -8.06 9.82
C TYR A 53 -9.34 -8.92 11.08
N VAL A 54 -8.22 -8.87 11.81
CA VAL A 54 -8.06 -9.61 13.06
C VAL A 54 -9.11 -9.17 14.08
N LEU A 55 -9.33 -7.87 14.26
CA LEU A 55 -10.37 -7.36 15.14
C LEU A 55 -11.76 -7.90 14.76
N MET A 56 -12.08 -7.95 13.47
CA MET A 56 -13.35 -8.52 12.99
C MET A 56 -13.48 -9.99 13.41
N VAL A 57 -12.46 -10.82 13.15
CA VAL A 57 -12.43 -12.24 13.54
C VAL A 57 -12.60 -12.41 15.06
N PHE A 58 -11.87 -11.64 15.87
CA PHE A 58 -11.96 -11.69 17.34
C PHE A 58 -13.31 -11.25 17.88
N THR A 59 -14.05 -10.40 17.17
CA THR A 59 -15.42 -9.99 17.53
C THR A 59 -16.50 -10.96 17.02
N GLY A 60 -16.11 -12.10 16.44
CA GLY A 60 -17.04 -13.09 15.87
C GLY A 60 -17.62 -12.68 14.50
N GLY A 61 -17.09 -11.62 13.89
CA GLY A 61 -17.47 -11.18 12.55
C GLY A 61 -16.82 -12.02 11.46
N SER A 62 -17.43 -12.01 10.28
CA SER A 62 -16.90 -12.70 9.09
C SER A 62 -16.97 -11.79 7.87
N MET A 63 -15.96 -11.88 7.00
CA MET A 63 -15.97 -11.25 5.67
C MET A 63 -17.00 -11.87 4.73
N ARG A 64 -17.71 -12.93 5.13
CA ARG A 64 -18.73 -13.58 4.29
C ARG A 64 -19.92 -12.67 4.01
N THR A 65 -20.26 -11.81 4.97
CA THR A 65 -21.22 -10.72 4.80
C THR A 65 -20.42 -9.46 4.52
N MET A 66 -19.93 -9.31 3.28
CA MET A 66 -19.22 -8.09 2.88
C MET A 66 -20.19 -6.90 2.89
N GLU A 67 -20.21 -6.20 4.02
CA GLU A 67 -20.97 -4.97 4.15
C GLU A 67 -20.40 -3.91 3.19
N LEU A 68 -21.29 -3.13 2.58
CA LEU A 68 -20.91 -2.21 1.51
C LEU A 68 -19.93 -1.14 1.99
N TRP A 69 -20.08 -0.66 3.24
CA TRP A 69 -19.15 0.32 3.81
C TRP A 69 -17.72 -0.22 3.98
N ILE A 70 -17.55 -1.53 4.23
CA ILE A 70 -16.24 -2.17 4.34
C ILE A 70 -15.56 -2.17 2.98
N ILE A 71 -16.26 -2.64 1.93
CA ILE A 71 -15.74 -2.64 0.56
C ILE A 71 -15.38 -1.22 0.13
N TRP A 72 -16.27 -0.24 0.39
CA TRP A 72 -16.02 1.16 0.05
C TRP A 72 -14.79 1.71 0.75
N GLY A 73 -14.61 1.40 2.05
CA GLY A 73 -13.44 1.80 2.83
C GLY A 73 -12.14 1.18 2.34
N ILE A 74 -12.17 -0.11 1.96
CA ILE A 74 -11.05 -0.85 1.35
C ILE A 74 -10.66 -0.19 0.02
N VAL A 75 -11.61 -0.01 -0.90
CA VAL A 75 -11.36 0.60 -2.21
C VAL A 75 -10.84 2.04 -2.06
N ALA A 76 -11.44 2.84 -1.19
CA ALA A 76 -11.01 4.21 -0.93
C ALA A 76 -9.59 4.28 -0.34
N SER A 77 -9.24 3.39 0.59
CA SER A 77 -7.87 3.35 1.15
C SER A 77 -6.82 2.86 0.16
N LEU A 78 -7.15 1.90 -0.72
CA LEU A 78 -6.29 1.51 -1.85
C LEU A 78 -6.09 2.68 -2.82
N LEU A 79 -7.15 3.43 -3.10
CA LEU A 79 -7.09 4.62 -3.94
C LEU A 79 -6.16 5.69 -3.34
N ALA A 80 -6.23 5.88 -2.02
CA ALA A 80 -5.32 6.77 -1.30
C ALA A 80 -3.86 6.32 -1.41
N LEU A 81 -3.59 5.02 -1.20
CA LEU A 81 -2.26 4.45 -1.34
C LEU A 81 -1.72 4.60 -2.78
N HIS A 82 -2.56 4.36 -3.78
CA HIS A 82 -2.20 4.57 -5.19
C HIS A 82 -1.91 6.04 -5.49
N GLY A 83 -2.74 6.95 -4.96
CA GLY A 83 -2.53 8.39 -5.04
C GLY A 83 -1.17 8.82 -4.49
N VAL A 84 -0.80 8.36 -3.28
CA VAL A 84 0.51 8.63 -2.68
C VAL A 84 1.63 8.08 -3.56
N ALA A 85 1.49 6.89 -4.12
CA ALA A 85 2.51 6.32 -5.00
C ALA A 85 2.71 7.18 -6.27
N LEU A 86 1.64 7.71 -6.86
CA LEU A 86 1.71 8.64 -7.99
C LEU A 86 2.36 9.98 -7.60
N LEU A 87 2.04 10.51 -6.42
CA LEU A 87 2.66 11.72 -5.87
C LEU A 87 4.17 11.53 -5.65
N ALA A 88 4.54 10.38 -5.09
CA ALA A 88 5.90 10.08 -4.71
C ALA A 88 6.80 9.81 -5.91
N HIS A 89 6.33 9.12 -6.96
CA HIS A 89 7.17 8.69 -8.09
C HIS A 89 7.24 9.70 -9.26
N LYS A 90 6.71 10.91 -9.10
CA LYS A 90 6.84 11.99 -10.10
C LYS A 90 7.61 13.19 -9.54
N ALA A 91 8.55 13.70 -10.32
CA ALA A 91 9.26 14.95 -10.03
C ALA A 91 8.28 16.13 -9.89
N GLN A 92 7.34 16.20 -10.84
CA GLN A 92 6.25 17.17 -10.86
C GLN A 92 4.92 16.42 -10.84
N PRO A 93 4.38 16.10 -9.66
CA PRO A 93 3.11 15.41 -9.56
C PRO A 93 1.98 16.30 -10.08
N HIS A 94 1.03 15.68 -10.79
CA HIS A 94 -0.16 16.41 -11.24
C HIS A 94 -1.08 16.71 -10.06
N PHE A 95 -1.84 17.79 -10.16
CA PHE A 95 -2.84 18.19 -9.18
C PHE A 95 -3.84 17.06 -8.85
N ILE A 96 -4.22 16.27 -9.85
CA ILE A 96 -5.12 15.12 -9.71
C ILE A 96 -4.60 14.11 -8.68
N SER A 97 -3.28 13.89 -8.59
CA SER A 97 -2.70 12.95 -7.63
C SER A 97 -2.90 13.39 -6.18
N TYR A 98 -2.93 14.69 -5.90
CA TYR A 98 -3.22 15.24 -4.56
C TYR A 98 -4.68 15.00 -4.19
N ILE A 99 -5.59 15.35 -5.09
CA ILE A 99 -7.04 15.13 -4.91
C ILE A 99 -7.33 13.64 -4.70
N LEU A 100 -6.77 12.77 -5.54
CA LEU A 100 -6.99 11.33 -5.48
C LEU A 100 -6.58 10.77 -4.11
N THR A 101 -5.42 11.20 -3.62
CA THR A 101 -4.85 10.78 -2.34
C THR A 101 -5.75 11.17 -1.17
N LEU A 102 -6.09 12.46 -1.07
CA LEU A 102 -6.89 12.98 0.04
C LEU A 102 -8.34 12.48 -0.03
N THR A 103 -8.91 12.38 -1.23
CA THR A 103 -10.28 11.87 -1.41
C THR A 103 -10.37 10.43 -0.96
N GLY A 104 -9.39 9.59 -1.31
CA GLY A 104 -9.33 8.21 -0.84
C GLY A 104 -9.22 8.11 0.68
N LEU A 105 -8.37 8.94 1.31
CA LEU A 105 -8.19 8.97 2.76
C LEU A 105 -9.48 9.38 3.47
N PHE A 106 -10.06 10.53 3.11
CA PHE A 106 -11.26 11.06 3.75
C PHE A 106 -12.48 10.17 3.48
N THR A 107 -12.61 9.62 2.27
CA THR A 107 -13.70 8.67 1.96
C THR A 107 -13.57 7.43 2.84
N SER A 108 -12.37 6.86 3.00
CA SER A 108 -12.16 5.68 3.85
C SER A 108 -12.52 5.96 5.31
N ILE A 109 -12.15 7.14 5.84
CA ILE A 109 -12.51 7.55 7.20
C ILE A 109 -14.04 7.75 7.31
N ALA A 110 -14.65 8.46 6.36
CA ALA A 110 -16.07 8.77 6.38
C ALA A 110 -16.95 7.50 6.32
N THR A 111 -16.57 6.52 5.49
CA THR A 111 -17.32 5.25 5.41
C THR A 111 -17.17 4.41 6.68
N MET A 112 -15.99 4.44 7.31
CA MET A 112 -15.74 3.76 8.58
C MET A 112 -16.49 4.38 9.78
N VAL A 113 -16.74 5.70 9.71
CA VAL A 113 -17.52 6.44 10.72
C VAL A 113 -19.01 6.20 10.53
N THR A 114 -19.51 6.31 9.29
CA THR A 114 -20.94 6.19 8.98
C THR A 114 -21.46 4.77 9.01
N ARG A 115 -20.62 3.78 8.65
CA ARG A 115 -20.94 2.34 8.61
C ARG A 115 -22.25 2.04 7.87
N SER A 116 -22.51 2.81 6.81
CA SER A 116 -23.76 2.73 6.06
C SER A 116 -23.71 1.67 4.97
N ASN A 117 -24.72 0.81 4.91
CA ASN A 117 -24.92 -0.11 3.79
C ASN A 117 -25.74 0.52 2.65
N GLN A 118 -26.12 1.79 2.75
CA GLN A 118 -26.89 2.47 1.71
C GLN A 118 -25.95 3.14 0.70
N ILE A 119 -26.05 2.76 -0.58
CA ILE A 119 -25.19 3.28 -1.66
C ILE A 119 -25.25 4.81 -1.75
N SER A 120 -26.42 5.42 -1.60
CA SER A 120 -26.56 6.88 -1.64
C SER A 120 -25.75 7.59 -0.55
N GLN A 121 -25.70 7.04 0.67
CA GLN A 121 -24.92 7.61 1.77
C GLN A 121 -23.42 7.44 1.54
N LEU A 122 -22.98 6.30 0.99
CA LEU A 122 -21.58 6.07 0.62
C LEU A 122 -21.13 7.00 -0.50
N MET A 123 -21.96 7.18 -1.54
CA MET A 123 -21.70 8.14 -2.61
C MET A 123 -21.62 9.56 -2.07
N LEU A 124 -22.54 9.95 -1.19
CA LEU A 124 -22.53 11.27 -0.57
C LEU A 124 -21.24 11.49 0.24
N ALA A 125 -20.82 10.50 1.04
CA ALA A 125 -19.56 10.55 1.78
C ALA A 125 -18.35 10.71 0.85
N THR A 126 -18.33 10.01 -0.30
CA THR A 126 -17.27 10.16 -1.32
C THR A 126 -17.29 11.56 -1.95
N LEU A 127 -18.47 12.10 -2.28
CA LEU A 127 -18.60 13.43 -2.87
C LEU A 127 -18.16 14.54 -1.89
N PHE A 128 -18.59 14.46 -0.63
CA PHE A 128 -18.12 15.39 0.40
C PHE A 128 -16.60 15.31 0.58
N SER A 129 -16.05 14.09 0.60
CA SER A 129 -14.60 13.88 0.70
C SER A 129 -13.85 14.47 -0.50
N LEU A 130 -14.41 14.37 -1.70
CA LEU A 130 -13.85 14.94 -2.93
C LEU A 130 -13.87 16.47 -2.88
N ILE A 131 -15.00 17.07 -2.53
CA ILE A 131 -15.15 18.53 -2.39
C ILE A 131 -14.20 19.06 -1.32
N PHE A 132 -14.15 18.40 -0.16
CA PHE A 132 -13.26 18.76 0.93
C PHE A 132 -11.78 18.67 0.52
N SER A 133 -11.40 17.60 -0.19
CA SER A 133 -10.04 17.43 -0.73
C SER A 133 -9.69 18.51 -1.77
N PHE A 134 -10.64 18.89 -2.62
CA PHE A 134 -10.47 19.97 -3.58
C PHE A 134 -10.23 21.31 -2.89
N ILE A 135 -11.02 21.64 -1.87
CA ILE A 135 -10.86 22.86 -1.07
C ILE A 135 -9.49 22.88 -0.39
N ILE A 136 -9.07 21.76 0.21
CA ILE A 136 -7.75 21.62 0.84
C ILE A 136 -6.63 21.84 -0.18
N CYS A 137 -6.73 21.25 -1.37
CA CYS A 137 -5.71 21.39 -2.42
C CYS A 137 -5.66 22.79 -3.03
N PHE A 138 -6.76 23.54 -2.96
CA PHE A 138 -6.82 24.94 -3.40
C PHE A 138 -6.23 25.89 -2.35
N TRP A 139 -5.99 25.42 -1.12
CA TRP A 139 -5.36 26.22 -0.08
C TRP A 139 -3.94 26.65 -0.48
N PRO A 140 -3.64 27.96 -0.51
CA PRO A 140 -2.31 28.46 -0.84
C PRO A 140 -1.26 27.86 0.08
N GLY A 141 -0.24 27.20 -0.50
CA GLY A 141 0.88 26.64 0.25
C GLY A 141 0.78 25.15 0.62
N LEU A 142 -0.36 24.49 0.37
CA LEU A 142 -0.48 23.04 0.53
C LEU A 142 0.21 22.30 -0.63
N VAL A 143 -0.12 22.68 -1.87
CA VAL A 143 0.56 22.19 -3.07
C VAL A 143 1.78 23.07 -3.34
N LYS A 144 2.91 22.72 -2.76
CA LYS A 144 4.17 23.44 -3.01
C LYS A 144 4.69 23.11 -4.40
N ARG A 145 4.97 24.15 -5.19
CA ARG A 145 5.58 23.99 -6.53
C ARG A 145 6.97 23.36 -6.35
N THR A 146 7.14 22.17 -6.90
CA THR A 146 8.40 21.42 -6.77
C THR A 146 9.50 22.11 -7.57
N GLN A 147 10.57 22.54 -6.92
CA GLN A 147 11.80 23.03 -7.57
C GLN A 147 12.79 21.88 -7.85
N SER A 148 12.29 20.73 -8.31
CA SER A 148 13.16 19.59 -8.66
C SER A 148 13.50 19.61 -10.14
N SER A 149 14.76 19.35 -10.47
CA SER A 149 15.14 19.03 -11.85
C SER A 149 14.35 17.81 -12.34
N ASN A 150 14.07 17.76 -13.66
CA ASN A 150 13.35 16.64 -14.28
C ASN A 150 14.20 15.34 -14.40
N GLN A 151 15.47 15.37 -13.99
CA GLN A 151 16.32 14.19 -13.97
C GLN A 151 16.11 13.41 -12.67
N THR A 152 15.96 12.09 -12.79
CA THR A 152 15.87 11.16 -11.66
C THR A 152 17.20 11.17 -10.89
N SER A 153 17.18 11.63 -9.64
CA SER A 153 18.37 11.58 -8.80
C SER A 153 18.63 10.15 -8.31
N PRO A 154 19.91 9.74 -8.12
CA PRO A 154 20.24 8.43 -7.54
C PRO A 154 19.57 8.19 -6.18
N GLU A 155 19.37 9.25 -5.38
CA GLU A 155 18.70 9.16 -4.10
C GLU A 155 17.23 8.70 -4.24
N VAL A 156 16.47 9.30 -5.16
CA VAL A 156 15.07 8.93 -5.42
C VAL A 156 14.96 7.49 -5.89
N THR A 157 15.80 7.10 -6.84
CA THR A 157 15.89 5.74 -7.36
C THR A 157 16.20 4.74 -6.24
N ASN A 158 17.22 5.02 -5.41
CA ASN A 158 17.62 4.13 -4.33
C ASN A 158 16.52 3.99 -3.26
N LYS A 159 15.86 5.09 -2.87
CA LYS A 159 14.76 5.01 -1.88
C LYS A 159 13.56 4.23 -2.42
N SER A 160 13.16 4.45 -3.68
CA SER A 160 12.05 3.71 -4.31
C SER A 160 12.40 2.22 -4.44
N TRP A 161 13.63 1.91 -4.87
CA TRP A 161 14.12 0.54 -4.97
C TRP A 161 14.15 -0.16 -3.62
N ASN A 162 14.69 0.48 -2.57
CA ASN A 162 14.73 -0.08 -1.23
C ASN A 162 13.32 -0.37 -0.68
N TRP A 163 12.37 0.54 -0.94
CA TRP A 163 10.97 0.34 -0.59
C TRP A 163 10.36 -0.85 -1.33
N PHE A 164 10.59 -0.98 -2.64
CA PHE A 164 10.17 -2.14 -3.43
C PHE A 164 10.78 -3.45 -2.90
N GLN A 165 12.09 -3.51 -2.66
CA GLN A 165 12.76 -4.70 -2.13
C GLN A 165 12.19 -5.12 -0.78
N TRP A 166 11.93 -4.16 0.12
CA TRP A 166 11.33 -4.44 1.41
C TRP A 166 9.95 -5.10 1.25
N ILE A 167 9.09 -4.57 0.39
CA ILE A 167 7.77 -5.14 0.11
C ILE A 167 7.88 -6.52 -0.55
N ALA A 168 8.72 -6.66 -1.57
CA ALA A 168 8.90 -7.91 -2.32
C ALA A 168 9.36 -9.08 -1.43
N ARG A 169 10.22 -8.79 -0.45
CA ARG A 169 10.68 -9.78 0.53
C ARG A 169 9.57 -10.17 1.50
N TRP A 170 8.84 -9.21 2.07
CA TRP A 170 7.71 -9.51 2.95
C TRP A 170 6.62 -10.30 2.22
N GLU A 171 6.36 -9.97 0.96
CA GLU A 171 5.41 -10.70 0.15
C GLU A 171 5.89 -12.12 -0.19
N GLY A 172 7.17 -12.27 -0.53
CA GLY A 172 7.76 -13.60 -0.73
C GLY A 172 7.69 -14.48 0.52
N ILE A 173 7.95 -13.90 1.70
CA ILE A 173 7.80 -14.59 3.00
C ILE A 173 6.33 -14.96 3.25
N SER A 174 5.40 -14.04 3.00
CA SER A 174 3.96 -14.27 3.24
C SER A 174 3.43 -15.44 2.39
N LEU A 175 3.84 -15.50 1.11
CA LEU A 175 3.48 -16.59 0.19
C LEU A 175 4.09 -17.93 0.62
N ILE A 176 5.35 -17.94 1.03
CA ILE A 176 6.02 -19.16 1.56
C ILE A 176 5.28 -19.67 2.79
N VAL A 177 4.96 -18.80 3.74
CA VAL A 177 4.22 -19.19 4.95
C VAL A 177 2.83 -19.72 4.59
N LEU A 178 2.13 -19.08 3.65
CA LEU A 178 0.79 -19.49 3.26
C LEU A 178 0.79 -20.84 2.52
N ILE A 179 1.63 -21.00 1.49
CA ILE A 179 1.59 -22.16 0.60
C ILE A 179 2.46 -23.31 1.11
N LEU A 180 3.66 -23.05 1.62
CA LEU A 180 4.60 -24.13 2.00
C LEU A 180 4.45 -24.57 3.45
N ILE A 181 3.87 -23.73 4.32
CA ILE A 181 3.69 -24.08 5.73
C ILE A 181 2.21 -24.33 6.04
N ASN A 182 1.34 -23.32 5.86
CA ASN A 182 -0.04 -23.42 6.32
C ASN A 182 -0.84 -24.49 5.55
N MET A 183 -0.73 -24.54 4.22
CA MET A 183 -1.49 -25.51 3.42
C MET A 183 -1.07 -26.97 3.68
N PRO A 184 0.23 -27.33 3.67
CA PRO A 184 0.67 -28.67 4.02
C PRO A 184 0.31 -29.07 5.44
N LEU A 185 0.47 -28.18 6.42
CA LEU A 185 0.10 -28.46 7.81
C LEU A 185 -1.41 -28.72 7.96
N LYS A 186 -2.22 -27.91 7.26
CA LYS A 186 -3.68 -28.06 7.24
C LYS A 186 -4.11 -29.38 6.61
N GLN A 187 -3.47 -29.80 5.52
CA GLN A 187 -3.84 -31.02 4.81
C GLN A 187 -3.28 -32.28 5.48
N ALA A 188 -2.03 -32.25 5.97
CA ALA A 188 -1.35 -33.42 6.50
C ALA A 188 -1.65 -33.69 7.98
N ALA A 189 -1.77 -32.64 8.80
CA ALA A 189 -1.96 -32.75 10.24
C ALA A 189 -3.35 -32.30 10.71
N GLY A 190 -4.20 -31.77 9.81
CA GLY A 190 -5.47 -31.15 10.19
C GLY A 190 -5.32 -29.86 11.00
N ILE A 191 -4.10 -29.34 11.13
CA ILE A 191 -3.78 -28.15 11.95
C ILE A 191 -3.71 -26.93 11.02
N SER A 192 -4.57 -25.94 11.25
CA SER A 192 -4.48 -24.64 10.58
C SER A 192 -3.75 -23.66 11.49
N LEU A 193 -2.68 -23.02 11.01
CA LEU A 193 -1.87 -22.09 11.82
C LEU A 193 -2.67 -20.88 12.31
N ASP A 194 -3.70 -20.50 11.58
CA ASP A 194 -4.62 -19.42 11.91
C ASP A 194 -5.92 -19.92 12.54
N GLY A 195 -5.99 -21.18 12.97
CA GLY A 195 -7.21 -21.81 13.50
C GLY A 195 -8.34 -21.91 12.48
N GLY A 196 -8.05 -21.77 11.18
CA GLY A 196 -9.06 -21.78 10.12
C GLY A 196 -9.79 -20.44 9.92
N THR A 197 -9.31 -19.38 10.55
CA THR A 197 -9.92 -18.04 10.48
C THR A 197 -9.75 -17.37 9.12
N GLY A 198 -8.71 -17.73 8.35
CA GLY A 198 -8.37 -17.10 7.08
C GLY A 198 -7.43 -15.90 7.23
N THR A 199 -6.92 -15.63 8.43
CA THR A 199 -6.00 -14.51 8.70
C THR A 199 -4.72 -14.57 7.88
N LEU A 200 -4.14 -15.76 7.66
CA LEU A 200 -2.94 -15.88 6.83
C LEU A 200 -3.21 -15.54 5.35
N GLY A 201 -4.39 -15.92 4.85
CA GLY A 201 -4.83 -15.55 3.50
C GLY A 201 -5.01 -14.04 3.36
N TRP A 202 -5.63 -13.39 4.36
CA TRP A 202 -5.79 -11.93 4.38
C TRP A 202 -4.47 -11.18 4.51
N PHE A 203 -3.54 -11.70 5.31
CA PHE A 203 -2.19 -11.15 5.45
C PHE A 203 -1.45 -11.16 4.12
N HIS A 204 -1.40 -12.33 3.47
CA HIS A 204 -0.78 -12.49 2.16
C HIS A 204 -1.47 -11.62 1.10
N GLY A 205 -2.80 -11.68 0.98
CA GLY A 205 -3.54 -10.89 -0.01
C GLY A 205 -3.32 -9.37 0.14
N THR A 206 -3.20 -8.88 1.37
CA THR A 206 -2.88 -7.46 1.63
C THR A 206 -1.48 -7.12 1.12
N LEU A 207 -0.48 -7.94 1.43
CA LEU A 207 0.90 -7.75 0.98
C LEU A 207 1.04 -7.89 -0.55
N PHE A 208 0.30 -8.81 -1.17
CA PHE A 208 0.26 -8.98 -2.62
C PHE A 208 -0.22 -7.71 -3.32
N LEU A 209 -1.31 -7.10 -2.86
CA LEU A 209 -1.82 -5.84 -3.43
C LEU A 209 -0.80 -4.69 -3.31
N ILE A 210 -0.13 -4.60 -2.15
CA ILE A 210 0.92 -3.62 -1.91
C ILE A 210 2.13 -3.88 -2.82
N TYR A 211 2.50 -5.15 -3.01
CA TYR A 211 3.54 -5.55 -3.94
C TYR A 211 3.20 -5.16 -5.37
N LEU A 212 1.98 -5.38 -5.85
CA LEU A 212 1.56 -4.94 -7.17
C LEU A 212 1.65 -3.42 -7.33
N GLN A 213 1.25 -2.67 -6.31
CA GLN A 213 1.40 -1.22 -6.31
C GLN A 213 2.86 -0.78 -6.37
N ALA A 214 3.74 -1.43 -5.62
CA ALA A 214 5.18 -1.16 -5.62
C ALA A 214 5.83 -1.54 -6.96
N LEU A 215 5.52 -2.72 -7.50
CA LEU A 215 5.92 -3.20 -8.82
C LEU A 215 5.56 -2.17 -9.89
N LEU A 216 4.31 -1.71 -9.93
CA LEU A 216 3.84 -0.72 -10.90
C LEU A 216 4.52 0.64 -10.74
N SER A 217 4.65 1.14 -9.52
CA SER A 217 5.16 2.50 -9.28
C SER A 217 6.68 2.60 -9.39
N THR A 218 7.42 1.70 -8.74
CA THR A 218 8.88 1.62 -8.86
C THR A 218 9.28 1.20 -10.28
N GLY A 219 8.59 0.24 -10.88
CA GLY A 219 8.89 -0.18 -12.25
C GLY A 219 8.75 0.96 -13.26
N ARG A 220 7.71 1.81 -13.13
CA ARG A 220 7.57 3.00 -13.98
C ARG A 220 8.67 4.03 -13.74
N LEU A 221 9.03 4.29 -12.48
CA LEU A 221 10.12 5.22 -12.15
C LEU A 221 11.45 4.77 -12.77
N LEU A 222 11.68 3.46 -12.81
CA LEU A 222 12.91 2.87 -13.33
C LEU A 222 12.81 2.39 -14.78
N ASN A 223 11.77 2.81 -15.51
CA ASN A 223 11.54 2.51 -16.92
C ASN A 223 11.55 1.01 -17.26
N TRP A 224 10.94 0.18 -16.40
CA TRP A 224 10.77 -1.23 -16.69
C TRP A 224 9.93 -1.46 -17.94
N ASN A 225 10.38 -2.40 -18.77
CA ASN A 225 9.63 -2.85 -19.93
C ASN A 225 8.53 -3.85 -19.53
N LEU A 226 7.65 -4.18 -20.48
CA LEU A 226 6.52 -5.08 -20.23
C LEU A 226 6.96 -6.48 -19.75
N ARG A 227 8.13 -6.98 -20.18
CA ARG A 227 8.66 -8.27 -19.73
C ARG A 227 9.02 -8.23 -18.25
N GLN A 228 9.62 -7.15 -17.78
CA GLN A 228 9.93 -6.96 -16.36
C GLN A 228 8.65 -6.91 -15.51
N PHE A 229 7.60 -6.21 -15.98
CA PHE A 229 6.30 -6.23 -15.30
C PHE A 229 5.67 -7.63 -15.27
N ALA A 230 5.68 -8.34 -16.40
CA ALA A 230 5.13 -9.68 -16.50
C ALA A 230 5.86 -10.68 -15.60
N PHE A 231 7.20 -10.68 -15.61
CA PHE A 231 7.99 -11.51 -14.70
C PHE A 231 7.78 -11.13 -13.24
N GLY A 232 7.72 -9.83 -12.93
CA GLY A 232 7.43 -9.35 -11.58
C GLY A 232 6.09 -9.85 -11.06
N PHE A 233 5.05 -9.81 -11.89
CA PHE A 233 3.71 -10.32 -11.55
C PHE A 233 3.70 -11.84 -11.35
N ILE A 234 4.24 -12.60 -12.32
CA ILE A 234 4.29 -14.07 -12.25
C ILE A 234 5.10 -14.51 -11.03
N SER A 235 6.22 -13.85 -10.75
CA SER A 235 7.11 -14.18 -9.65
C SER A 235 6.45 -14.05 -8.27
N ALA A 236 5.46 -13.18 -8.12
CA ALA A 236 4.72 -13.03 -6.86
C ALA A 236 3.68 -14.13 -6.59
N ASN A 237 3.43 -15.00 -7.56
CA ASN A 237 2.53 -16.15 -7.41
C ASN A 237 3.27 -17.47 -7.21
N ILE A 238 4.60 -17.47 -7.35
CA ILE A 238 5.45 -18.66 -7.25
C ILE A 238 6.27 -18.57 -5.96
N PRO A 239 6.29 -19.60 -5.11
CA PRO A 239 7.19 -19.63 -3.95
C PRO A 239 8.62 -19.33 -4.36
N PHE A 240 9.31 -18.48 -3.60
CA PHE A 240 10.65 -17.95 -3.90
C PHE A 240 10.77 -17.03 -5.14
N GLY A 241 9.71 -16.83 -5.92
CA GLY A 241 9.75 -16.08 -7.17
C GLY A 241 10.10 -14.60 -6.96
N THR A 242 9.51 -13.92 -5.98
CA THR A 242 9.83 -12.50 -5.72
C THR A 242 11.30 -12.26 -5.38
N PHE A 243 11.93 -13.18 -4.64
CA PHE A 243 13.37 -13.12 -4.33
C PHE A 243 14.25 -13.36 -5.55
N TRP A 244 13.81 -14.23 -6.46
CA TRP A 244 14.49 -14.42 -7.75
C TRP A 244 14.37 -13.17 -8.62
N PHE A 245 13.17 -12.61 -8.73
CA PHE A 245 12.91 -11.39 -9.52
C PHE A 245 13.70 -10.20 -9.00
N GLU A 246 13.76 -10.01 -7.67
CA GLU A 246 14.57 -8.98 -7.04
C GLU A 246 16.04 -9.04 -7.51
N ARG A 247 16.65 -10.24 -7.46
CA ARG A 247 18.05 -10.44 -7.88
C ARG A 247 18.24 -10.26 -9.38
N TRP A 248 17.29 -10.74 -10.19
CA TRP A 248 17.33 -10.62 -11.64
C TRP A 248 17.32 -9.16 -12.08
N VAL A 249 16.39 -8.37 -11.53
CA VAL A 249 16.28 -6.93 -11.82
C VAL A 249 17.50 -6.16 -11.32
N GLN A 250 18.01 -6.48 -10.13
CA GLN A 250 19.20 -5.82 -9.58
C GLN A 250 20.43 -5.98 -10.48
N LYS A 251 20.57 -7.15 -11.12
CA LYS A 251 21.66 -7.39 -12.07
C LYS A 251 21.55 -6.49 -13.30
N SER A 252 20.36 -6.39 -13.90
CA SER A 252 20.11 -5.49 -15.03
C SER A 252 20.37 -4.02 -14.69
N PHE A 253 20.01 -3.57 -13.48
CA PHE A 253 20.31 -2.20 -13.03
C PHE A 253 21.79 -1.87 -12.91
N ARG A 254 22.60 -2.85 -12.52
CA ARG A 254 24.05 -2.66 -12.34
C ARG A 254 24.80 -2.68 -13.67
N GLU A 255 24.29 -3.42 -14.65
CA GLU A 255 24.87 -3.50 -15.99
C GLU A 255 24.60 -2.23 -16.81
N ASP A 256 23.46 -1.55 -16.59
CA ASP A 256 23.10 -0.28 -17.25
C ASP A 256 23.74 0.98 -16.63
N GLN A 257 24.42 0.86 -15.47
CA GLN A 257 25.18 1.96 -14.88
C GLN A 257 26.61 1.91 -15.44
N PRO A 258 27.12 2.97 -16.10
CA PRO A 258 28.51 2.97 -16.56
C PRO A 258 29.42 2.73 -15.37
N GLN A 259 30.26 1.69 -15.46
CA GLN A 259 31.28 1.40 -14.47
C GLN A 259 32.06 2.70 -14.22
N LYS A 260 31.98 3.24 -13.00
CA LYS A 260 32.98 4.19 -12.55
C LYS A 260 34.26 3.38 -12.43
N ILE A 261 35.06 3.41 -13.50
CA ILE A 261 36.44 2.96 -13.51
C ILE A 261 37.14 3.73 -12.39
N GLY A 262 37.55 3.01 -11.37
CA GLY A 262 38.43 3.46 -10.29
C GLY A 262 39.46 2.38 -10.07
#